data_AF-A0A354PB76-F1
#
_entry.id   AF-A0A354PB76-F1
#
_cell.length_a   1.000
_cell.length_b   1.000
_cell.length_c   1.000
_cell.angle_alpha   90.00
_cell.angle_beta   90.00
_cell.angle_gamma   90.00
#
_symmetry.space_group_name_H-M   'P 1'
#
loop_
_entity.id
_entity.type
_entity.pdbx_description
1 polymer ?
#
loop_
_entity_poly.entity_id
_entity_poly.type
_entity_poly.pdbx_seq_one_letter_code
_entity_poly.pdbx_strand_id
1 'polypeptide(L)'
;MIQTATEDITATMLPMTGSAIVRMTEKPIGPLLLDDACRQRLARDRMGLLVAGVPSYESMVRRIAALKNYSHGRWIAVVASKELAVITEELLESIDDQATNATSAAPWRYGELTIATVEQLHKVDPRGVEGVILLDPTCMVHKARRWKTATGITHDRPQRIVNFLADTQNTGGTAAVFVLMTTQAAKSLPTERIASVYCLDGWQCIDGVTARFARPMQASDESSIASTIVHPRQPR
;
A
#
# COMPACT_ATOMS: atom_id res chain seq x y z
N MET A 1 -21.73 -6.30 -44.41
CA MET A 1 -20.78 -5.55 -43.56
C MET A 1 -20.82 -6.19 -42.19
N ILE A 2 -19.76 -6.88 -41.78
CA ILE A 2 -19.66 -7.47 -40.44
C ILE A 2 -18.92 -6.42 -39.60
N GLN A 3 -19.65 -5.71 -38.74
CA GLN A 3 -19.04 -4.92 -37.68
C GLN A 3 -18.49 -5.90 -36.64
N THR A 4 -17.19 -6.17 -36.70
CA THR A 4 -16.47 -6.75 -35.57
C THR A 4 -16.49 -5.73 -34.45
N ALA A 5 -17.34 -5.95 -33.45
CA ALA A 5 -17.25 -5.27 -32.18
C ALA A 5 -15.89 -5.64 -31.57
N THR A 6 -14.94 -4.72 -31.65
CA THR A 6 -13.73 -4.77 -30.83
C THR A 6 -14.20 -4.49 -29.40
N GLU A 7 -14.56 -5.54 -28.67
CA GLU A 7 -14.61 -5.46 -27.22
C GLU A 7 -13.18 -5.12 -26.78
N ASP A 8 -12.94 -3.84 -26.50
CA ASP A 8 -11.79 -3.42 -25.70
C ASP A 8 -11.97 -4.11 -24.34
N ILE A 9 -11.40 -5.31 -24.23
CA ILE A 9 -11.14 -5.96 -22.96
C ILE A 9 -10.13 -5.04 -22.27
N THR A 10 -10.63 -4.04 -21.54
CA THR A 10 -9.81 -3.24 -20.63
C THR A 10 -9.24 -4.22 -19.63
N ALA A 11 -7.99 -4.64 -19.85
CA ALA A 11 -7.31 -5.58 -18.98
C ALA A 11 -7.39 -5.05 -17.54
N THR A 12 -8.12 -5.75 -16.67
CA THR A 12 -8.27 -5.38 -15.26
C THR A 12 -6.89 -5.17 -14.67
N MET A 13 -6.55 -3.99 -14.17
CA MET A 13 -5.25 -3.77 -13.55
C MET A 13 -5.31 -4.22 -12.09
N LEU A 14 -4.41 -5.11 -11.69
CA LEU A 14 -4.21 -5.47 -10.30
C LEU A 14 -3.33 -4.41 -9.62
N PRO A 15 -3.75 -3.87 -8.47
CA PRO A 15 -2.97 -2.88 -7.76
C PRO A 15 -1.65 -3.45 -7.26
N MET A 16 -1.62 -4.73 -6.85
CA MET A 16 -0.42 -5.39 -6.35
C MET A 16 -0.42 -6.90 -6.60
N THR A 17 0.75 -7.46 -6.89
CA THR A 17 1.02 -8.90 -6.92
C THR A 17 2.32 -9.22 -6.20
N GLY A 18 2.53 -10.48 -5.78
CA GLY A 18 3.79 -10.92 -5.18
C GLY A 18 3.71 -12.35 -4.64
N SER A 19 4.81 -12.88 -4.12
CA SER A 19 4.79 -14.17 -3.41
C SER A 19 4.46 -13.94 -1.93
N ALA A 20 3.36 -14.49 -1.45
CA ALA A 20 3.09 -14.56 -0.03
C ALA A 20 4.11 -15.48 0.64
N ILE A 21 4.58 -15.09 1.83
CA ILE A 21 5.59 -15.83 2.58
C ILE A 21 5.15 -16.07 4.03
N VAL A 22 5.63 -17.16 4.64
CA VAL A 22 5.54 -17.34 6.10
C VAL A 22 6.53 -16.40 6.77
N ARG A 23 6.08 -15.56 7.70
CA ARG A 23 6.93 -14.56 8.39
C ARG A 23 8.24 -15.16 8.92
N MET A 24 8.17 -16.26 9.69
CA MET A 24 9.32 -16.79 10.44
C MET A 24 10.37 -17.46 9.55
N THR A 25 9.93 -18.16 8.50
CA THR A 25 10.83 -18.94 7.63
C THR A 25 11.12 -18.25 6.30
N GLU A 26 10.37 -17.21 5.95
CA GLU A 26 10.37 -16.53 4.65
C GLU A 26 10.10 -17.49 3.47
N LYS A 27 9.54 -18.67 3.79
CA LYS A 27 9.19 -19.67 2.79
C LYS A 27 7.96 -19.18 2.01
N PRO A 28 8.01 -19.19 0.66
CA PRO A 28 6.84 -18.91 -0.17
C PRO A 28 5.69 -19.89 0.12
N ILE A 29 4.48 -19.35 0.25
CA ILE A 29 3.25 -20.14 0.41
C ILE A 29 2.37 -20.12 -0.84
N GLY A 30 2.59 -19.17 -1.74
CA GLY A 30 1.87 -19.06 -3.01
C GLY A 30 1.87 -17.64 -3.55
N PRO A 31 1.29 -17.42 -4.73
CA PRO A 31 1.05 -16.08 -5.24
C PRO A 31 -0.01 -15.35 -4.40
N LEU A 32 0.16 -14.04 -4.29
CA LEU A 32 -0.83 -13.12 -3.77
C LEU A 32 -1.19 -12.16 -4.90
N LEU A 33 -2.49 -12.04 -5.15
CA LEU A 33 -3.09 -11.07 -6.04
C LEU A 33 -3.97 -10.16 -5.18
N LEU A 34 -3.70 -8.86 -5.21
CA LEU A 34 -4.48 -7.88 -4.46
C LEU A 34 -5.70 -7.45 -5.29
N ASP A 35 -6.62 -8.36 -5.55
CA ASP A 35 -7.90 -8.08 -6.19
C ASP A 35 -8.95 -7.57 -5.18
N ASP A 36 -10.13 -7.19 -5.66
CA ASP A 36 -11.22 -6.68 -4.81
C ASP A 36 -11.60 -7.65 -3.69
N ALA A 37 -11.64 -8.96 -3.97
CA ALA A 37 -11.96 -9.97 -3.00
C ALA A 37 -10.90 -10.05 -1.89
N CYS A 38 -9.61 -9.99 -2.25
CA CYS A 38 -8.52 -9.92 -1.29
C CYS A 38 -8.60 -8.65 -0.45
N ARG A 39 -8.91 -7.49 -1.05
CA ARG A 39 -9.03 -6.22 -0.34
C ARG A 39 -10.18 -6.24 0.67
N GLN A 40 -11.33 -6.75 0.26
CA GLN A 40 -12.47 -6.95 1.17
C GLN A 40 -12.15 -7.88 2.33
N ARG A 41 -11.42 -8.97 2.07
CA ARG A 41 -10.95 -9.89 3.12
C ARG A 41 -10.02 -9.17 4.09
N LEU A 42 -8.99 -8.47 3.59
CA LEU A 42 -8.04 -7.74 4.43
C LEU A 42 -8.74 -6.66 5.28
N ALA A 43 -9.68 -5.92 4.70
CA ALA A 43 -10.46 -4.91 5.40
C ALA A 43 -11.33 -5.53 6.50
N ARG A 44 -12.07 -6.60 6.21
CA ARG A 44 -12.92 -7.30 7.18
C ARG A 44 -12.11 -7.85 8.34
N ASP A 45 -10.98 -8.45 8.05
CA ASP A 45 -10.12 -9.12 9.03
C ASP A 45 -9.09 -8.14 9.67
N ARG A 46 -9.19 -6.83 9.37
CA ARG A 46 -8.27 -5.76 9.83
C ARG A 46 -6.79 -6.12 9.64
N MET A 47 -6.48 -6.71 8.50
CA MET A 47 -5.13 -7.18 8.15
C MET A 47 -4.42 -6.15 7.26
N GLY A 48 -3.15 -5.88 7.56
CA GLY A 48 -2.25 -5.15 6.67
C GLY A 48 -1.44 -6.06 5.75
N LEU A 49 -0.80 -5.48 4.75
CA LEU A 49 0.21 -6.15 3.93
C LEU A 49 1.62 -5.71 4.36
N LEU A 50 2.49 -6.67 4.65
CA LEU A 50 3.90 -6.42 4.95
C LEU A 50 4.77 -6.86 3.78
N VAL A 51 5.34 -5.91 3.04
CA VAL A 51 6.29 -6.16 1.95
C VAL A 51 7.70 -6.07 2.51
N ALA A 52 8.28 -7.22 2.85
CA ALA A 52 9.54 -7.31 3.58
C ALA A 52 10.71 -7.72 2.69
N GLY A 53 11.92 -7.33 3.05
CA GLY A 53 13.13 -7.69 2.30
C GLY A 53 13.25 -6.99 0.94
N VAL A 54 12.69 -5.78 0.80
CA VAL A 54 12.91 -4.99 -0.42
C VAL A 54 14.39 -4.57 -0.48
N PRO A 55 15.10 -4.73 -1.61
CA PRO A 55 16.57 -4.55 -1.63
C PRO A 55 17.07 -3.17 -1.19
N SER A 56 16.32 -2.11 -1.51
CA SER A 56 16.69 -0.73 -1.18
C SER A 56 15.44 0.16 -1.13
N TYR A 57 15.58 1.35 -0.54
CA TYR A 57 14.54 2.37 -0.59
C TYR A 57 14.19 2.77 -2.03
N GLU A 58 15.20 2.98 -2.87
CA GLU A 58 15.01 3.23 -4.31
C GLU A 58 14.20 2.13 -4.98
N SER A 59 14.45 0.86 -4.62
CA SER A 59 13.66 -0.27 -5.13
C SER A 59 12.20 -0.21 -4.68
N MET A 60 11.90 0.34 -3.50
CA MET A 60 10.51 0.56 -3.07
C MET A 60 9.84 1.62 -3.95
N VAL A 61 10.51 2.76 -4.14
CA VAL A 61 10.02 3.88 -4.95
C VAL A 61 9.77 3.44 -6.40
N ARG A 62 10.74 2.77 -7.02
CA ARG A 62 10.60 2.23 -8.38
C ARG A 62 9.42 1.27 -8.53
N ARG A 63 9.11 0.46 -7.50
CA ARG A 63 7.98 -0.47 -7.53
C ARG A 63 6.64 0.25 -7.47
N ILE A 64 6.51 1.25 -6.60
CA ILE A 64 5.25 1.99 -6.47
C ILE A 64 5.03 2.98 -7.62
N ALA A 65 6.08 3.36 -8.37
CA ALA A 65 5.98 4.26 -9.53
C ALA A 65 4.95 3.80 -10.57
N ALA A 66 4.75 2.48 -10.69
CA ALA A 66 3.75 1.91 -11.60
C ALA A 66 2.31 2.34 -11.26
N LEU A 67 2.03 2.68 -9.99
CA LEU A 67 0.71 3.13 -9.54
C LEU A 67 0.28 4.46 -10.16
N LYS A 68 1.18 5.23 -10.79
CA LYS A 68 0.83 6.47 -11.48
C LYS A 68 -0.26 6.28 -12.53
N ASN A 69 -0.30 5.10 -13.16
CA ASN A 69 -1.22 4.75 -14.24
C ASN A 69 -2.38 3.86 -13.75
N TYR A 70 -2.56 3.67 -12.43
CA TYR A 70 -3.58 2.79 -11.90
C TYR A 70 -4.97 3.45 -11.97
N SER A 71 -5.80 3.05 -12.94
CA SER A 71 -7.06 3.73 -13.27
C SER A 71 -8.21 3.50 -12.31
N HIS A 72 -8.12 2.54 -11.39
CA HIS A 72 -9.22 2.15 -10.51
C HIS A 72 -9.27 2.93 -9.19
N GLY A 73 -8.34 3.87 -8.96
CA GLY A 73 -8.38 4.78 -7.83
C GLY A 73 -7.00 5.23 -7.37
N ARG A 74 -6.94 5.97 -6.27
CA ARG A 74 -5.70 6.64 -5.83
C ARG A 74 -4.94 5.84 -4.80
N TRP A 75 -3.62 5.92 -4.87
CA TRP A 75 -2.72 5.36 -3.87
C TRP A 75 -1.95 6.47 -3.17
N ILE A 76 -1.75 6.34 -1.87
CA ILE A 76 -0.99 7.30 -1.08
C ILE A 76 0.28 6.62 -0.58
N ALA A 77 1.45 7.09 -1.01
CA ALA A 77 2.72 6.70 -0.42
C ALA A 77 3.13 7.71 0.65
N VAL A 78 3.29 7.22 1.88
CA VAL A 78 3.59 8.02 3.05
C VAL A 78 5.04 7.82 3.45
N VAL A 79 5.73 8.95 3.59
CA VAL A 79 7.12 9.02 4.04
C VAL A 79 7.21 9.74 5.39
N ALA A 80 8.28 9.50 6.14
CA ALA A 80 8.37 9.99 7.50
C ALA A 80 8.87 11.43 7.64
N SER A 81 9.46 11.99 6.59
CA SER A 81 10.04 13.33 6.61
C SER A 81 9.91 14.03 5.27
N LYS A 82 10.13 15.36 5.28
CA LYS A 82 10.09 16.17 4.05
C LYS A 82 11.29 15.86 3.16
N GLU A 83 12.44 15.59 3.76
CA GLU A 83 13.66 15.21 3.05
C GLU A 83 13.44 13.90 2.27
N LEU A 84 12.80 12.89 2.89
CA LEU A 84 12.43 11.67 2.19
C LEU A 84 11.36 11.89 1.11
N ALA A 85 10.45 12.86 1.30
CA ALA A 85 9.49 13.23 0.25
C ALA A 85 10.23 13.77 -0.98
N VAL A 86 11.16 14.71 -0.80
CA VAL A 86 11.99 15.26 -1.88
C VAL A 86 12.80 14.15 -2.57
N ILE A 87 13.45 13.26 -1.82
CA ILE A 87 14.19 12.13 -2.40
C ILE A 87 13.25 11.21 -3.20
N THR A 88 12.03 10.98 -2.71
CA THR A 88 11.03 10.16 -3.43
C THR A 88 10.59 10.84 -4.72
N GLU A 89 10.34 12.15 -4.68
CA GLU A 89 10.00 12.98 -5.84
C GLU A 89 11.11 12.90 -6.90
N GLU A 90 12.36 13.20 -6.53
CA GLU A 90 13.53 13.13 -7.43
C GLU A 90 13.70 11.74 -8.07
N LEU A 91 13.52 10.67 -7.28
CA LEU A 91 13.59 9.30 -7.79
C LEU A 91 12.45 9.00 -8.77
N LEU A 92 11.23 9.47 -8.52
CA LEU A 92 10.09 9.27 -9.42
C LEU A 92 10.23 10.07 -10.71
N GLU A 93 10.72 11.30 -10.63
CA GLU A 93 11.06 12.13 -11.81
C GLU A 93 12.15 11.47 -12.66
N SER A 94 13.17 10.84 -12.03
CA SER A 94 14.23 10.12 -12.76
C SER A 94 13.74 8.86 -13.51
N ILE A 95 12.54 8.36 -13.17
CA ILE A 95 11.93 7.19 -13.83
C ILE A 95 11.10 7.63 -15.04
N ASP A 96 10.61 8.87 -15.05
CA ASP A 96 9.70 9.38 -16.06
C ASP A 96 10.06 10.82 -16.46
N ASP A 97 10.69 10.95 -17.63
CA ASP A 97 11.07 12.24 -18.22
C ASP A 97 9.88 13.20 -18.43
N GLN A 98 8.62 12.69 -18.35
CA GLN A 98 7.41 13.50 -18.47
C GLN A 98 6.81 13.95 -17.13
N ALA A 99 7.44 13.64 -15.99
CA ALA A 99 7.03 14.18 -14.71
C ALA A 99 7.18 15.71 -14.73
N THR A 100 6.08 16.42 -14.99
CA THR A 100 6.07 17.88 -15.01
C THR A 100 6.53 18.43 -13.67
N ASN A 101 7.42 19.44 -13.73
CA ASN A 101 7.94 20.27 -12.63
C ASN A 101 6.83 20.95 -11.80
N ALA A 102 5.99 20.18 -11.11
CA ALA A 102 5.06 20.68 -10.13
C ALA A 102 5.87 21.07 -8.88
N THR A 103 5.69 22.30 -8.40
CA THR A 103 6.27 22.81 -7.16
C THR A 103 6.32 21.75 -6.06
N SER A 104 7.50 21.52 -5.46
CA SER A 104 7.87 20.55 -4.40
C SER A 104 7.11 20.68 -3.05
N ALA A 105 5.89 21.20 -3.07
CA ALA A 105 5.06 21.33 -1.88
C ALA A 105 4.19 20.08 -1.74
N ALA A 106 4.63 19.10 -0.95
CA ALA A 106 3.82 17.94 -0.65
C ALA A 106 2.49 18.32 0.08
N PRO A 107 1.38 17.59 -0.13
CA PRO A 107 1.29 16.34 -0.88
C PRO A 107 1.49 16.53 -2.40
N TRP A 108 2.42 15.79 -2.97
CA TRP A 108 2.79 15.86 -4.38
C TRP A 108 2.11 14.73 -5.14
N ARG A 109 1.62 14.99 -6.36
CA ARG A 109 0.89 14.01 -7.17
C ARG A 109 1.75 13.54 -8.34
N TYR A 110 1.81 12.24 -8.52
CA TYR A 110 2.45 11.52 -9.61
C TYR A 110 1.40 10.60 -10.26
N GLY A 111 0.58 11.17 -11.13
CA GLY A 111 -0.62 10.50 -11.67
C GLY A 111 -1.62 10.15 -10.56
N GLU A 112 -1.97 8.86 -10.47
CA GLU A 112 -2.85 8.30 -9.44
C GLU A 112 -2.13 7.95 -8.12
N LEU A 113 -0.81 8.17 -8.05
CA LEU A 113 -0.02 8.07 -6.82
C LEU A 113 0.15 9.46 -6.18
N THR A 114 -0.07 9.57 -4.88
CA THR A 114 0.21 10.79 -4.10
C THR A 114 1.30 10.51 -3.08
N ILE A 115 2.34 11.34 -3.04
CA ILE A 115 3.40 11.30 -2.04
C ILE A 115 3.08 12.32 -0.95
N ALA A 116 3.08 11.89 0.32
CA ALA A 116 2.80 12.76 1.45
C ALA A 116 3.65 12.40 2.66
N THR A 117 3.99 13.38 3.51
CA THR A 117 4.42 13.05 4.87
C THR A 117 3.22 12.68 5.75
N VAL A 118 3.46 11.99 6.86
CA VAL A 118 2.41 11.70 7.86
C VAL A 118 1.67 12.97 8.31
N GLU A 119 2.41 14.07 8.50
CA GLU A 119 1.84 15.35 8.88
C GLU A 119 0.92 15.95 7.80
N GLN A 120 1.13 15.63 6.52
CA GLN A 120 0.36 16.16 5.39
C GLN A 120 -0.91 15.36 5.07
N LEU A 121 -1.12 14.18 5.67
CA LEU A 121 -2.31 13.36 5.40
C LEU A 121 -3.64 14.11 5.60
N HIS A 122 -3.71 15.08 6.52
CA HIS A 122 -4.89 15.92 6.73
C HIS A 122 -5.25 16.84 5.54
N LYS A 123 -4.33 16.99 4.58
CA LYS A 123 -4.54 17.77 3.34
C LYS A 123 -4.93 16.88 2.16
N VAL A 124 -4.88 15.56 2.32
CA VAL A 124 -5.20 14.59 1.28
C VAL A 124 -6.69 14.27 1.37
N ASP A 125 -7.43 14.39 0.27
CA ASP A 125 -8.82 13.94 0.20
C ASP A 125 -8.87 12.40 0.32
N PRO A 126 -9.55 11.82 1.33
CA PRO A 126 -9.61 10.37 1.52
C PRO A 126 -10.50 9.64 0.49
N ARG A 127 -11.33 10.35 -0.30
CA ARG A 127 -12.27 9.72 -1.24
C ARG A 127 -11.57 9.00 -2.38
N GLY A 128 -11.97 7.76 -2.67
CA GLY A 128 -11.39 6.98 -3.78
C GLY A 128 -9.92 6.62 -3.58
N VAL A 129 -9.45 6.59 -2.33
CA VAL A 129 -8.14 6.05 -1.97
C VAL A 129 -8.27 4.54 -1.78
N GLU A 130 -7.56 3.80 -2.61
CA GLU A 130 -7.60 2.33 -2.65
C GLU A 130 -6.54 1.69 -1.73
N GLY A 131 -5.49 2.44 -1.41
CA GLY A 131 -4.44 1.98 -0.51
C GLY A 131 -3.48 3.05 -0.01
N VAL A 132 -2.89 2.78 1.13
CA VAL A 132 -1.89 3.61 1.81
C VAL A 132 -0.63 2.77 2.02
N ILE A 133 0.50 3.25 1.51
CA ILE A 133 1.80 2.57 1.58
C ILE A 133 2.73 3.37 2.49
N LEU A 134 3.26 2.74 3.52
CA LEU A 134 4.37 3.31 4.28
C LEU A 134 5.70 2.87 3.67
N LEU A 135 6.49 3.84 3.19
CA LEU A 135 7.83 3.60 2.64
C LEU A 135 8.94 3.69 3.69
N ASP A 136 8.62 4.13 4.91
CA ASP A 136 9.56 4.27 6.00
C ASP A 136 8.95 3.77 7.31
N PRO A 137 9.57 2.78 7.98
CA PRO A 137 9.18 2.37 9.32
C PRO A 137 9.15 3.54 10.33
N THR A 138 9.95 4.60 10.18
CA THR A 138 9.95 5.73 11.12
C THR A 138 8.64 6.55 11.13
N CYS A 139 7.73 6.28 10.18
CA CYS A 139 6.33 6.70 10.27
C CYS A 139 5.64 6.21 11.56
N MET A 140 6.16 5.15 12.20
CA MET A 140 5.63 4.61 13.46
C MET A 140 6.15 5.32 14.73
N VAL A 141 7.06 6.28 14.61
CA VAL A 141 7.64 6.97 15.77
C VAL A 141 6.61 7.93 16.38
N HIS A 142 6.23 7.67 17.63
CA HIS A 142 5.36 8.55 18.41
C HIS A 142 6.10 9.86 18.77
N LYS A 143 5.78 10.96 18.07
CA LYS A 143 6.34 12.27 18.40
C LYS A 143 5.54 12.86 19.57
N ALA A 144 6.10 12.75 20.77
CA ALA A 144 5.64 13.40 22.00
C ALA A 144 4.21 13.03 22.47
N ARG A 145 4.04 11.83 23.04
CA ARG A 145 2.98 11.56 24.03
C ARG A 145 3.34 12.21 25.38
N ARG A 146 3.60 13.52 25.40
CA ARG A 146 3.82 14.24 26.66
C ARG A 146 2.47 14.72 27.17
N TRP A 147 2.03 14.15 28.29
CA TRP A 147 0.77 14.45 29.00
C TRP A 147 0.58 15.91 29.42
N LYS A 148 1.61 16.75 29.27
CA LYS A 148 1.61 18.15 29.75
C LYS A 148 0.79 19.11 28.88
N THR A 149 0.39 18.70 27.68
CA THR A 149 -0.43 19.53 26.79
C THR A 149 -1.55 18.69 26.18
N ALA A 150 -2.80 19.15 26.28
CA ALA A 150 -4.00 18.51 25.71
C ALA A 150 -3.94 18.28 24.18
N THR A 151 -2.89 18.76 23.52
CA THR A 151 -2.59 18.61 22.08
C THR A 151 -1.73 17.38 21.75
N GLY A 152 -1.43 16.50 22.71
CA GLY A 152 -0.53 15.35 22.49
C GLY A 152 -0.98 14.39 21.37
N ILE A 153 -2.28 14.31 21.09
CA ILE A 153 -2.84 13.50 20.00
C ILE A 153 -2.45 14.08 18.63
N THR A 154 -2.30 15.40 18.52
CA THR A 154 -2.02 16.09 17.25
C THR A 154 -0.66 15.73 16.66
N HIS A 155 0.25 15.11 17.42
CA HIS A 155 1.59 14.73 16.97
C HIS A 155 1.83 13.22 16.90
N ASP A 156 0.81 12.40 17.20
CA ASP A 156 0.94 10.94 17.12
C ASP A 156 0.80 10.47 15.66
N ARG A 157 1.93 10.16 15.02
CA ARG A 157 2.03 9.79 13.61
C ARG A 157 1.20 8.53 13.27
N PRO A 158 1.32 7.42 14.02
CA PRO A 158 0.40 6.29 13.91
C PRO A 158 -1.08 6.69 13.93
N GLN A 159 -1.49 7.51 14.89
CA GLN A 159 -2.90 7.91 15.02
C GLN A 159 -3.38 8.68 13.78
N ARG A 160 -2.53 9.53 13.18
CA ARG A 160 -2.87 10.24 11.94
C ARG A 160 -3.12 9.29 10.77
N ILE A 161 -2.31 8.23 10.66
CA ILE A 161 -2.49 7.19 9.64
C ILE A 161 -3.78 6.41 9.90
N VAL A 162 -4.01 5.99 11.15
CA VAL A 162 -5.23 5.26 11.54
C VAL A 162 -6.48 6.10 11.28
N ASN A 163 -6.47 7.39 11.64
CA ASN A 163 -7.57 8.30 11.37
C ASN A 163 -7.81 8.45 9.87
N PHE A 164 -6.75 8.63 9.07
CA PHE A 164 -6.88 8.73 7.62
C PHE A 164 -7.49 7.45 7.01
N LEU A 165 -7.04 6.27 7.43
CA LEU A 165 -7.63 5.00 7.01
C LEU A 165 -9.11 4.90 7.39
N ALA A 166 -9.48 5.29 8.61
CA ALA A 166 -10.88 5.33 9.04
C ALA A 166 -11.70 6.31 8.20
N ASP A 167 -11.14 7.47 7.85
CA ASP A 167 -11.80 8.44 6.98
C ASP A 167 -12.04 7.87 5.58
N THR A 168 -11.09 7.13 4.99
CA THR A 168 -11.31 6.45 3.69
C THR A 168 -12.54 5.55 3.71
N GLN A 169 -12.69 4.75 4.78
CA GLN A 169 -13.83 3.85 4.97
C GLN A 169 -15.16 4.61 5.16
N ASN A 170 -15.14 5.73 5.86
CA ASN A 170 -16.34 6.55 6.11
C ASN A 170 -16.84 7.29 4.87
N THR A 171 -16.03 7.44 3.82
CA THR A 171 -16.43 8.11 2.58
C THR A 171 -17.22 7.24 1.60
N GLY A 172 -17.62 6.03 2.00
CA GLY A 172 -18.51 5.15 1.22
C GLY A 172 -17.80 4.24 0.22
N GLY A 173 -16.46 4.21 0.22
CA GLY A 173 -15.65 3.28 -0.57
C GLY A 173 -15.28 2.01 0.19
N THR A 174 -14.63 1.07 -0.51
CA THR A 174 -13.92 -0.04 0.14
C THR A 174 -12.81 0.54 1.02
N ALA A 175 -12.61 0.01 2.23
CA ALA A 175 -11.55 0.48 3.11
C ALA A 175 -10.18 0.35 2.43
N ALA A 176 -9.38 1.43 2.50
CA ALA A 176 -8.07 1.46 1.88
C ALA A 176 -7.15 0.36 2.45
N VAL A 177 -6.44 -0.35 1.56
CA VAL A 177 -5.47 -1.36 1.99
C VAL A 177 -4.26 -0.68 2.61
N PHE A 178 -3.86 -1.13 3.80
CA PHE A 178 -2.64 -0.65 4.43
C PHE A 178 -1.44 -1.54 4.09
N VAL A 179 -0.40 -0.95 3.54
CA VAL A 179 0.83 -1.63 3.12
C VAL A 179 2.03 -1.03 3.86
N LEU A 180 2.85 -1.87 4.48
CA LEU A 180 4.14 -1.48 5.03
C LEU A 180 5.25 -2.08 4.17
N MET A 181 6.09 -1.24 3.58
CA MET A 181 7.30 -1.66 2.86
C MET A 181 8.54 -1.50 3.74
N THR A 182 9.47 -2.44 3.66
CA THR A 182 10.69 -2.43 4.49
C THR A 182 11.82 -3.20 3.82
N THR A 183 13.05 -2.73 4.05
CA THR A 183 14.26 -3.42 3.60
C THR A 183 14.61 -4.61 4.49
N GLN A 184 14.05 -4.66 5.71
CA GLN A 184 14.30 -5.74 6.65
C GLN A 184 13.47 -6.98 6.29
N ALA A 185 14.05 -8.14 6.56
CA ALA A 185 13.38 -9.44 6.56
C ALA A 185 12.14 -9.43 7.49
N ALA A 186 11.09 -10.17 7.13
CA ALA A 186 9.83 -10.17 7.88
C ALA A 186 10.03 -10.70 9.32
N LYS A 187 10.89 -11.71 9.46
CA LYS A 187 11.26 -12.32 10.76
C LYS A 187 11.99 -11.37 11.70
N SER A 188 12.65 -10.33 11.16
CA SER A 188 13.43 -9.36 11.94
C SER A 188 12.57 -8.24 12.53
N LEU A 189 11.30 -8.15 12.15
CA LEU A 189 10.40 -7.09 12.57
C LEU A 189 9.50 -7.54 13.73
N PRO A 190 9.21 -6.64 14.69
CA PRO A 190 8.24 -6.89 15.75
C PRO A 190 6.81 -6.69 15.21
N THR A 191 6.39 -7.54 14.26
CA THR A 191 5.16 -7.36 13.47
C THR A 191 3.89 -7.23 14.31
N GLU A 192 3.79 -7.94 15.43
CA GLU A 192 2.66 -7.81 16.38
C GLU A 192 2.60 -6.41 17.00
N ARG A 193 3.75 -5.89 17.44
CA ARG A 193 3.83 -4.53 17.98
C ARG A 193 3.47 -3.51 16.89
N ILE A 194 3.97 -3.69 15.67
CA ILE A 194 3.65 -2.80 14.55
C ILE A 194 2.15 -2.87 14.22
N ALA A 195 1.54 -4.06 14.20
CA ALA A 195 0.10 -4.23 13.96
C ALA A 195 -0.72 -3.45 15.00
N SER A 196 -0.37 -3.60 16.29
CA SER A 196 -1.06 -2.91 17.39
C SER A 196 -1.01 -1.38 17.28
N VAL A 197 0.09 -0.82 16.75
CA VAL A 197 0.27 0.62 16.57
C VAL A 197 -0.71 1.19 15.54
N TYR A 198 -1.11 0.37 14.55
CA TYR A 198 -2.04 0.75 13.48
C TYR A 198 -3.45 0.13 13.67
N CYS A 199 -3.75 -0.41 14.84
CA CYS A 199 -5.04 -1.06 15.14
C CYS A 199 -5.40 -2.21 14.17
N LEU A 200 -4.39 -2.96 13.73
CA LEU A 200 -4.53 -4.13 12.88
C LEU A 200 -4.49 -5.42 13.70
N ASP A 201 -5.20 -6.44 13.23
CA ASP A 201 -5.17 -7.78 13.85
C ASP A 201 -3.94 -8.59 13.39
N GLY A 202 -3.30 -8.22 12.28
CA GLY A 202 -2.08 -8.86 11.81
C GLY A 202 -1.58 -8.41 10.45
N TRP A 203 -0.65 -9.20 9.90
CA TRP A 203 0.01 -8.93 8.63
C TRP A 203 -0.01 -10.14 7.71
N GLN A 204 -0.39 -9.93 6.46
CA GLN A 204 -0.06 -10.86 5.39
C GLN A 204 1.30 -10.47 4.80
N CYS A 205 2.29 -11.36 4.93
CA CYS A 205 3.66 -11.08 4.52
C CYS A 205 3.88 -11.42 3.04
N ILE A 206 4.54 -10.52 2.32
CA ILE A 206 4.87 -10.63 0.91
C ILE A 206 6.38 -10.44 0.76
N ASP A 207 6.99 -11.28 -0.06
CA ASP A 207 8.40 -11.13 -0.43
C ASP A 207 8.60 -9.86 -1.28
N GLY A 208 9.42 -8.95 -0.75
CA GLY A 208 9.75 -7.67 -1.34
C GLY A 208 10.53 -7.78 -2.65
N VAL A 209 11.18 -8.92 -2.92
CA VAL A 209 11.83 -9.16 -4.22
C VAL A 209 10.78 -9.39 -5.31
N THR A 210 9.72 -10.14 -5.02
CA THR A 210 8.67 -10.52 -5.97
C THR A 210 7.51 -9.54 -6.04
N ALA A 211 7.33 -8.67 -5.05
CA ALA A 211 6.25 -7.66 -5.04
C ALA A 211 6.25 -6.76 -6.29
N ARG A 212 5.11 -6.57 -6.95
CA ARG A 212 4.92 -5.67 -8.10
C ARG A 212 3.63 -4.89 -7.92
N PHE A 213 3.58 -3.63 -8.38
CA PHE A 213 2.37 -2.81 -8.33
C PHE A 213 1.85 -2.49 -9.74
N ALA A 214 0.55 -2.18 -9.85
CA ALA A 214 -0.16 -1.81 -11.08
C ALA A 214 0.18 -2.72 -12.27
N ARG A 215 -0.10 -4.02 -12.14
CA ARG A 215 0.14 -5.01 -13.19
C ARG A 215 -1.17 -5.30 -13.93
N PRO A 216 -1.21 -5.32 -15.27
CA PRO A 216 -2.36 -5.86 -16.00
C PRO A 216 -2.61 -7.31 -15.57
N MET A 217 -3.85 -7.65 -15.23
CA MET A 217 -4.26 -9.02 -14.94
C MET A 217 -4.09 -9.84 -16.22
N GLN A 218 -3.32 -10.92 -16.13
CA GLN A 218 -3.16 -11.84 -17.24
C GLN A 218 -4.24 -12.93 -17.16
N ALA A 219 -4.64 -13.51 -18.29
CA ALA A 219 -5.63 -14.61 -18.32
C ALA A 219 -5.23 -15.81 -17.44
N SER A 220 -3.92 -16.03 -17.22
CA SER A 220 -3.41 -17.03 -16.27
C SER A 220 -3.76 -16.72 -14.81
N ASP A 221 -3.87 -15.44 -14.45
CA ASP A 221 -4.18 -15.01 -13.08
C ASP A 221 -5.63 -15.37 -12.71
N GLU A 222 -6.56 -15.29 -13.67
CA GLU A 222 -7.97 -15.67 -13.49
C GLU A 222 -8.11 -17.14 -13.07
N SER A 223 -7.34 -18.03 -13.72
CA SER A 223 -7.33 -19.46 -13.38
C SER A 223 -6.77 -19.74 -11.97
N SER A 224 -5.81 -18.93 -11.51
CA SER A 224 -5.27 -19.02 -10.15
C SER A 224 -6.26 -18.55 -9.09
N ILE A 225 -7.05 -17.49 -9.39
CA ILE A 225 -8.11 -16.99 -8.50
C ILE A 225 -9.18 -18.06 -8.30
N ALA A 226 -9.66 -18.68 -9.39
CA ALA A 226 -10.67 -19.74 -9.34
C ALA A 226 -10.24 -20.95 -8.49
N SER A 227 -8.94 -21.29 -8.50
CA SER A 227 -8.39 -22.41 -7.72
C SER A 227 -8.12 -22.08 -6.24
N THR A 228 -7.99 -20.79 -5.88
CA THR A 228 -7.68 -20.36 -4.50
C THR A 228 -8.93 -20.26 -3.62
N ILE A 229 -10.13 -20.29 -4.20
CA ILE A 229 -11.41 -20.46 -3.49
C ILE A 229 -11.56 -21.94 -3.06
N VAL A 230 -10.56 -22.49 -2.35
CA VAL A 230 -10.73 -23.73 -1.61
C VAL A 230 -11.46 -23.37 -0.33
N HIS A 231 -12.69 -23.84 -0.20
CA HIS A 231 -13.52 -23.68 0.99
C HIS A 231 -12.70 -23.95 2.27
N PRO A 232 -12.79 -23.09 3.29
CA PRO A 232 -12.21 -23.40 4.59
C PRO A 232 -12.79 -24.75 5.03
N ARG A 233 -11.94 -25.77 5.16
CA ARG A 233 -12.33 -27.04 5.78
C ARG A 233 -12.91 -26.71 7.14
N GLN A 234 -14.19 -26.97 7.32
CA GLN A 234 -14.82 -26.83 8.63
C GLN A 234 -14.03 -27.66 9.65
N PRO A 235 -13.68 -27.10 10.82
CA PRO A 235 -13.09 -27.88 11.89
C PRO A 235 -14.10 -28.97 12.30
N ARG A 236 -13.61 -30.21 12.38
CA ARG A 236 -14.34 -31.32 12.99
C ARG A 236 -14.33 -31.22 14.50
#